data_AF-A0A1V3SKB4-F1
#
_entry.id   AF-A0A1V3SKB4-F1
#
_cell.length_a   1.000
_cell.length_b   1.000
_cell.length_c   1.000
_cell.angle_alpha   90.00
_cell.angle_beta   90.00
_cell.angle_gamma   90.00
#
_symmetry.space_group_name_H-M   'P 1'
#
loop_
_entity.id
_entity.type
_entity.pdbx_description
1 polymer ?
#
loop_
_entity_poly.entity_id
_entity_poly.type
_entity_poly.pdbx_seq_one_letter_code
_entity_poly.pdbx_strand_id
1 'polypeptide(L)'
;MQRPTLLIASVLLTACASQQPPADKQATLLAQPLTPNSLMREGDVINFQVFAPREPNLPFWQTVQFSAACSRPQVNLVYSFMLRRSYANNSGRYAPPTALPERYHATLMNNREFTQACKNLPAPDWRQVMKGDAERWLLLDNSSVRKSGKQVQFWMAYDEPQTRLNPLSNSPFTQTREQYTLDCAARNVTLLARYYLNANNEVTDGKIEMFPEAKAMTSADQDQLKVFELVCNAPTTIATLPTFKSRTKAPIAADALPDINPGVLRSIEQLHMPAPAKTLTYIELSGTASHSQESWPERTEYFLSTDPVTGQLRIVHKSENLNGRQINWRGLIRLSGTEQATHSENTEVVDSLSFRGDWQRMPVGGQLGFTRQGSLTSNLIGTVGKEPKTFDCTVDSEGPAKRLNPALSGNAKALSCREQRPSSTVVPLKHYYYLVDYGFFYHASTDKNDSVSIDMHVQSVK
;
A
#
# COMPACT_ATOMS: atom_id res chain seq x y z
N MET A 1 -0.61 -59.24 72.19
CA MET A 1 -1.86 -58.46 72.17
C MET A 1 -1.55 -57.06 71.66
N GLN A 2 -1.78 -56.79 70.36
CA GLN A 2 -2.07 -55.47 69.80
C GLN A 2 -2.52 -55.69 68.35
N ARG A 3 -3.60 -55.00 67.99
CA ARG A 3 -4.48 -55.24 66.83
C ARG A 3 -3.84 -54.75 65.50
N PRO A 4 -4.14 -55.39 64.35
CA PRO A 4 -3.80 -54.83 63.05
C PRO A 4 -4.87 -53.81 62.61
N THR A 5 -4.42 -52.64 62.16
CA THR A 5 -5.27 -51.61 61.56
C THR A 5 -5.34 -51.84 60.05
N LEU A 6 -6.51 -52.24 59.55
CA LEU A 6 -6.85 -52.21 58.12
C LEU A 6 -7.03 -50.76 57.68
N LEU A 7 -6.32 -50.33 56.63
CA LEU A 7 -6.65 -49.13 55.86
C LEU A 7 -6.85 -49.52 54.40
N ILE A 8 -8.07 -49.23 53.94
CA ILE A 8 -8.66 -49.55 52.65
C ILE A 8 -8.00 -48.65 51.58
N ALA A 9 -7.36 -49.26 50.59
CA ALA A 9 -6.89 -48.55 49.40
C ALA A 9 -8.03 -48.42 48.40
N SER A 10 -8.59 -47.22 48.28
CA SER A 10 -9.56 -46.84 47.25
C SER A 10 -8.86 -46.70 45.90
N VAL A 11 -9.18 -47.59 44.96
CA VAL A 11 -8.74 -47.50 43.55
C VAL A 11 -9.55 -46.39 42.87
N LEU A 12 -8.92 -45.22 42.66
CA LEU A 12 -9.41 -44.17 41.76
C LEU A 12 -8.96 -44.50 40.33
N LEU A 13 -9.83 -45.17 39.57
CA LEU A 13 -9.73 -45.23 38.10
C LEU A 13 -10.13 -43.86 37.55
N THR A 14 -9.15 -42.98 37.36
CA THR A 14 -9.32 -41.75 36.58
C THR A 14 -9.22 -42.12 35.10
N ALA A 15 -10.35 -42.00 34.41
CA ALA A 15 -10.41 -42.08 32.96
C ALA A 15 -9.55 -40.96 32.36
N CYS A 16 -8.44 -41.32 31.71
CA CYS A 16 -7.73 -40.44 30.81
C CYS A 16 -8.61 -40.20 29.57
N ALA A 17 -9.45 -39.17 29.62
CA ALA A 17 -9.98 -38.57 28.41
C ALA A 17 -8.79 -37.92 27.68
N SER A 18 -8.29 -38.61 26.65
CA SER A 18 -7.27 -38.09 25.76
C SER A 18 -7.81 -36.83 25.08
N GLN A 19 -7.45 -35.65 25.58
CA GLN A 19 -7.58 -34.41 24.84
C GLN A 19 -6.69 -34.55 23.60
N GLN A 20 -7.30 -34.65 22.41
CA GLN A 20 -6.55 -34.61 21.16
C GLN A 20 -5.71 -33.32 21.15
N PRO A 21 -4.41 -33.40 20.82
CA PRO A 21 -3.61 -32.20 20.66
C PRO A 21 -4.30 -31.29 19.63
N PRO A 22 -4.31 -29.97 19.85
CA PRO A 22 -4.91 -29.04 18.91
C PRO A 22 -4.31 -29.28 17.53
N ALA A 23 -5.19 -29.43 16.52
CA ALA A 23 -4.78 -29.72 15.16
C ALA A 23 -3.73 -28.70 14.68
N ASP A 24 -2.65 -29.20 14.08
CA ASP A 24 -1.60 -28.36 13.50
C ASP A 24 -2.20 -27.51 12.36
N LYS A 25 -2.44 -26.23 12.65
CA LYS A 25 -3.14 -25.31 11.73
C LYS A 25 -2.39 -25.19 10.41
N GLN A 26 -1.06 -25.15 10.43
CA GLN A 26 -0.24 -25.05 9.22
C GLN A 26 -0.35 -26.31 8.36
N ALA A 27 -0.30 -27.50 8.96
CA ALA A 27 -0.48 -28.75 8.23
C ALA A 27 -1.88 -28.80 7.59
N THR A 28 -2.90 -28.36 8.33
CA THR A 28 -4.29 -28.31 7.85
C THR A 28 -4.44 -27.37 6.65
N LEU A 29 -3.77 -26.21 6.67
CA LEU A 29 -3.77 -25.25 5.55
C LEU A 29 -3.07 -25.80 4.31
N LEU A 30 -1.90 -26.42 4.46
CA LEU A 30 -1.13 -26.95 3.32
C LEU A 30 -1.77 -28.18 2.66
N ALA A 31 -2.65 -28.87 3.38
CA ALA A 31 -3.47 -29.94 2.84
C ALA A 31 -4.69 -29.45 2.03
N GLN A 32 -5.02 -28.15 2.06
CA GLN A 32 -6.16 -27.61 1.32
C GLN A 32 -5.90 -27.59 -0.20
N PRO A 33 -6.95 -27.62 -1.02
CA PRO A 33 -6.84 -27.35 -2.45
C PRO A 33 -6.20 -25.98 -2.72
N LEU A 34 -5.44 -25.90 -3.80
CA LEU A 34 -4.83 -24.67 -4.27
C LEU A 34 -5.92 -23.78 -4.88
N THR A 35 -5.83 -22.48 -4.59
CA THR A 35 -6.76 -21.50 -5.11
C THR A 35 -6.58 -21.37 -6.63
N PRO A 36 -7.66 -21.39 -7.43
CA PRO A 36 -7.58 -21.15 -8.87
C PRO A 36 -6.81 -19.87 -9.19
N ASN A 37 -6.05 -19.87 -10.29
CA ASN A 37 -5.26 -18.73 -10.78
C ASN A 37 -4.11 -18.27 -9.85
N SER A 38 -3.90 -18.90 -8.69
CA SER A 38 -2.84 -18.50 -7.75
C SER A 38 -1.46 -19.08 -8.09
N LEU A 39 -1.36 -20.00 -9.04
CA LEU A 39 -0.14 -20.72 -9.33
C LEU A 39 0.83 -19.88 -10.16
N MET A 40 1.99 -19.55 -9.58
CA MET A 40 3.10 -18.90 -10.27
C MET A 40 4.41 -19.61 -9.95
N ARG A 41 5.14 -20.03 -10.99
CA ARG A 41 6.44 -20.69 -10.85
C ARG A 41 7.58 -19.67 -11.00
N GLU A 42 8.59 -19.80 -10.14
CA GLU A 42 9.88 -19.12 -10.26
C GLU A 42 10.99 -20.13 -9.94
N GLY A 43 11.74 -20.57 -10.97
CA GLY A 43 12.73 -21.63 -10.82
C GLY A 43 12.12 -22.92 -10.25
N ASP A 44 12.61 -23.35 -9.08
CA ASP A 44 12.11 -24.53 -8.36
C ASP A 44 10.93 -24.22 -7.41
N VAL A 45 10.58 -22.94 -7.24
CA VAL A 45 9.57 -22.50 -6.26
C VAL A 45 8.22 -22.29 -6.94
N ILE A 46 7.17 -22.83 -6.34
CA ILE A 46 5.77 -22.54 -6.67
C ILE A 46 5.21 -21.59 -5.61
N ASN A 47 4.66 -20.47 -6.08
CA ASN A 47 3.85 -19.56 -5.28
C ASN A 47 2.39 -19.93 -5.49
N PHE A 48 1.63 -20.00 -4.40
CA PHE A 48 0.22 -20.40 -4.43
C PHE A 48 -0.53 -19.87 -3.21
N GLN A 49 -1.85 -19.83 -3.32
CA GLN A 49 -2.74 -19.45 -2.24
C GLN A 49 -3.68 -20.60 -1.89
N VAL A 50 -4.07 -20.73 -0.63
CA VAL A 50 -5.12 -21.65 -0.18
C VAL A 50 -6.21 -20.88 0.56
N PHE A 51 -7.44 -21.40 0.54
CA PHE A 51 -8.49 -20.97 1.46
C PHE A 51 -8.30 -21.68 2.80
N ALA A 52 -8.35 -20.93 3.89
CA ALA A 52 -8.44 -21.53 5.21
C ALA A 52 -9.79 -22.25 5.37
N PRO A 53 -9.84 -23.39 6.08
CA PRO A 53 -11.10 -24.00 6.45
C PRO A 53 -12.03 -22.98 7.13
N ARG A 54 -13.32 -23.00 6.77
CA ARG A 54 -14.31 -22.11 7.37
C ARG A 54 -14.38 -22.37 8.88
N GLU A 55 -14.11 -21.33 9.67
CA GLU A 55 -14.43 -21.37 11.09
C GLU A 55 -15.92 -21.03 11.28
N PRO A 56 -16.67 -21.78 12.13
CA PRO A 56 -18.13 -21.63 12.27
C PRO A 56 -18.61 -20.21 12.61
N ASN A 57 -17.75 -19.40 13.24
CA ASN A 57 -18.08 -18.08 13.76
C ASN A 57 -17.50 -16.92 12.94
N LEU A 58 -16.87 -17.19 11.79
CA LEU A 58 -16.29 -16.15 10.94
C LEU A 58 -17.06 -16.03 9.62
N PRO A 59 -17.67 -14.88 9.32
CA PRO A 59 -18.44 -14.68 8.09
C PRO A 59 -17.55 -14.42 6.86
N PHE A 60 -16.22 -14.40 7.03
CA PHE A 60 -15.26 -14.03 5.99
C PHE A 60 -14.35 -15.19 5.61
N TRP A 61 -14.01 -15.29 4.34
CA TRP A 61 -13.01 -16.22 3.84
C TRP A 61 -11.62 -15.73 4.21
N GLN A 62 -10.82 -16.58 4.82
CA GLN A 62 -9.40 -16.33 4.98
C GLN A 62 -8.64 -17.04 3.87
N THR A 63 -7.65 -16.35 3.33
CA THR A 63 -6.71 -16.91 2.35
C THR A 63 -5.29 -16.78 2.87
N VAL A 64 -4.44 -17.74 2.52
CA VAL A 64 -3.05 -17.79 2.97
C VAL A 64 -2.15 -18.04 1.77
N GLN A 65 -1.17 -17.15 1.58
CA GLN A 65 -0.17 -17.23 0.51
C GLN A 65 1.07 -17.95 1.02
N PHE A 66 1.49 -18.97 0.27
CA PHE A 66 2.71 -19.72 0.50
C PHE A 66 3.64 -19.66 -0.71
N SER A 67 4.91 -19.95 -0.47
CA SER A 67 5.87 -20.31 -1.50
C SER A 67 6.56 -21.61 -1.07
N ALA A 68 6.69 -22.60 -1.96
CA ALA A 68 7.37 -23.84 -1.63
C ALA A 68 8.20 -24.37 -2.79
N ALA A 69 9.34 -24.99 -2.47
CA ALA A 69 10.20 -25.62 -3.46
C ALA A 69 9.66 -26.99 -3.86
N CYS A 70 9.79 -27.35 -5.13
CA CYS A 70 9.40 -28.67 -5.63
C CYS A 70 10.42 -29.75 -5.24
N SER A 71 11.70 -29.41 -5.16
CA SER A 71 12.79 -30.38 -4.97
C SER A 71 13.40 -30.41 -3.57
N ARG A 72 13.25 -29.35 -2.78
CA ARG A 72 13.89 -29.18 -1.46
C ARG A 72 12.86 -28.94 -0.36
N PRO A 73 13.15 -29.29 0.91
CA PRO A 73 12.21 -29.18 2.03
C PRO A 73 12.01 -27.72 2.50
N GLN A 74 11.54 -26.86 1.59
CA GLN A 74 11.34 -25.42 1.82
C GLN A 74 9.87 -25.08 1.64
N VAL A 75 9.28 -24.47 2.67
CA VAL A 75 7.97 -23.83 2.63
C VAL A 75 8.07 -22.51 3.39
N ASN A 76 7.57 -21.43 2.80
CA ASN A 76 7.47 -20.13 3.46
C ASN A 76 6.01 -19.71 3.54
N LEU A 77 5.62 -19.18 4.69
CA LEU A 77 4.40 -18.38 4.85
C LEU A 77 4.73 -16.94 4.44
N VAL A 78 4.02 -16.42 3.45
CA VAL A 78 4.27 -15.07 2.92
C VAL A 78 3.34 -14.06 3.60
N TYR A 79 2.04 -14.21 3.40
CA TYR A 79 1.01 -13.39 4.03
C TYR A 79 -0.32 -14.14 4.13
N SER A 80 -1.25 -13.59 4.90
CA SER A 80 -2.65 -13.99 4.90
C SER A 80 -3.57 -12.80 4.72
N PHE A 81 -4.79 -13.06 4.26
CA PHE A 81 -5.82 -12.05 4.09
C PHE A 81 -7.16 -12.58 4.57
N MET A 82 -7.88 -11.76 5.34
CA MET A 82 -9.28 -11.99 5.72
C MET A 82 -10.06 -10.68 5.60
N LEU A 83 -9.82 -9.75 6.52
CA LEU A 83 -10.31 -8.36 6.44
C LEU A 83 -9.20 -7.37 6.11
N ARG A 84 -7.98 -7.68 6.58
CA ARG A 84 -6.77 -6.91 6.34
C ARG A 84 -5.62 -7.86 6.02
N ARG A 85 -4.58 -7.32 5.38
CA ARG A 85 -3.34 -8.05 5.15
C ARG A 85 -2.65 -8.32 6.49
N SER A 86 -2.20 -9.56 6.69
CA SER A 86 -1.41 -9.95 7.84
C SER A 86 -0.14 -10.64 7.36
N TYR A 87 1.00 -10.13 7.80
CA TYR A 87 2.31 -10.72 7.59
C TYR A 87 2.75 -11.44 8.86
N ALA A 88 3.77 -12.30 8.75
CA ALA A 88 4.27 -13.01 9.92
C ALA A 88 4.65 -12.03 11.05
N ASN A 89 4.06 -12.23 12.23
CA ASN A 89 4.24 -11.40 13.43
C ASN A 89 3.85 -9.91 13.27
N ASN A 90 3.14 -9.51 12.20
CA ASN A 90 2.74 -8.12 12.03
C ASN A 90 1.43 -7.97 11.23
N SER A 91 0.41 -7.36 11.82
CA SER A 91 -0.84 -7.04 11.14
C SER A 91 -0.71 -5.71 10.40
N GLY A 92 -0.80 -5.72 9.06
CA GLY A 92 -0.85 -4.52 8.23
C GLY A 92 0.50 -3.90 7.85
N ARG A 93 1.62 -4.33 8.43
CA ARG A 93 2.97 -3.95 7.98
C ARG A 93 3.66 -5.12 7.31
N TYR A 94 4.27 -4.85 6.17
CA TYR A 94 5.12 -5.83 5.50
C TYR A 94 6.16 -6.42 6.46
N ALA A 95 6.20 -7.75 6.50
CA ALA A 95 7.32 -8.51 7.02
C ALA A 95 7.76 -9.51 5.94
N PRO A 96 9.06 -9.82 5.85
CA PRO A 96 9.56 -10.85 4.93
C PRO A 96 8.87 -12.21 5.15
N PRO A 97 8.86 -13.08 4.12
CA PRO A 97 8.36 -14.45 4.25
C PRO A 97 9.01 -15.19 5.43
N THR A 98 8.22 -15.94 6.18
CA THR A 98 8.71 -16.75 7.30
C THR A 98 8.84 -18.21 6.89
N ALA A 99 10.04 -18.75 7.02
CA ALA A 99 10.30 -20.16 6.79
C ALA A 99 9.51 -21.01 7.80
N LEU A 100 8.84 -22.04 7.29
CA LEU A 100 8.16 -23.05 8.08
C LEU A 100 9.07 -24.27 8.27
N PRO A 101 8.92 -25.00 9.39
CA PRO A 101 9.62 -26.27 9.61
C PRO A 101 9.50 -27.24 8.43
N GLU A 102 10.59 -27.96 8.13
CA GLU A 102 10.70 -28.88 6.98
C GLU A 102 9.58 -29.92 6.89
N ARG A 103 9.03 -30.35 8.02
CA ARG A 103 7.89 -31.29 8.09
C ARG A 103 6.68 -30.86 7.26
N TYR A 104 6.49 -29.54 7.09
CA TYR A 104 5.37 -28.99 6.32
C TYR A 104 5.56 -29.17 4.81
N HIS A 105 6.79 -29.30 4.34
CA HIS A 105 7.06 -29.70 2.96
C HIS A 105 6.54 -31.11 2.69
N ALA A 106 6.77 -32.05 3.60
CA ALA A 106 6.26 -33.41 3.47
C ALA A 106 4.72 -33.45 3.41
N THR A 107 4.03 -32.61 4.20
CA THR A 107 2.56 -32.44 4.10
C THR A 107 2.15 -31.97 2.70
N LEU A 108 2.85 -30.97 2.16
CA LEU A 108 2.56 -30.40 0.86
C LEU A 108 2.87 -31.37 -0.30
N MET A 109 3.87 -32.23 -0.15
CA MET A 109 4.16 -33.30 -1.12
C MET A 109 3.08 -34.39 -1.17
N ASN A 110 2.22 -34.48 -0.16
CA ASN A 110 1.02 -35.32 -0.21
C ASN A 110 -0.18 -34.61 -0.86
N ASN A 111 -0.07 -33.32 -1.16
CA ASN A 111 -1.10 -32.57 -1.88
C ASN A 111 -0.97 -32.82 -3.39
N ARG A 112 -2.00 -33.45 -3.97
CA ARG A 112 -2.02 -33.83 -5.40
C ARG A 112 -1.90 -32.62 -6.32
N GLU A 113 -2.54 -31.50 -5.99
CA GLU A 113 -2.50 -30.31 -6.85
C GLU A 113 -1.10 -29.68 -6.85
N PHE A 114 -0.44 -29.65 -5.69
CA PHE A 114 0.92 -29.13 -5.59
C PHE A 114 1.92 -29.99 -6.36
N THR A 115 1.87 -31.31 -6.16
CA THR A 115 2.77 -32.23 -6.87
C THR A 115 2.54 -32.21 -8.38
N GLN A 116 1.29 -32.01 -8.83
CA GLN A 116 0.98 -31.83 -10.25
C GLN A 116 1.49 -30.49 -10.78
N ALA A 117 1.35 -29.41 -10.01
CA ALA A 117 1.90 -28.10 -10.36
C ALA A 117 3.43 -28.15 -10.53
N CYS A 118 4.14 -28.85 -9.63
CA CYS A 118 5.58 -29.06 -9.72
C CYS A 118 6.02 -29.77 -11.01
N LYS A 119 5.22 -30.72 -11.50
CA LYS A 119 5.50 -31.47 -12.74
C LYS A 119 5.13 -30.70 -14.00
N ASN A 120 4.00 -29.99 -13.98
CA ASN A 120 3.38 -29.49 -15.20
C ASN A 120 3.57 -28.00 -15.47
N LEU A 121 3.83 -27.20 -14.44
CA LEU A 121 4.09 -25.77 -14.65
C LEU A 121 5.50 -25.62 -15.23
N PRO A 122 5.63 -25.11 -16.47
CA PRO A 122 6.94 -24.90 -17.06
C PRO A 122 7.71 -23.85 -16.26
N ALA A 123 9.05 -23.96 -16.28
CA ALA A 123 9.88 -22.86 -15.81
C ALA A 123 9.61 -21.63 -16.69
N PRO A 124 9.54 -20.42 -16.07
CA PRO A 124 9.19 -19.22 -16.82
C PRO A 124 10.24 -18.89 -17.89
N ASP A 125 9.75 -18.48 -19.06
CA ASP A 125 10.55 -17.99 -20.19
C ASP A 125 10.21 -16.52 -20.44
N TRP A 126 10.74 -15.65 -19.58
CA TRP A 126 10.47 -14.21 -19.63
C TRP A 126 11.13 -13.57 -20.84
N ARG A 127 10.29 -13.01 -21.71
CA ARG A 127 10.66 -12.30 -22.93
C ARG A 127 10.41 -10.81 -22.78
N GLN A 128 11.37 -10.00 -23.21
CA GLN A 128 11.25 -8.55 -23.18
C GLN A 128 10.46 -8.08 -24.40
N VAL A 129 9.22 -7.62 -24.17
CA VAL A 129 8.32 -7.08 -25.20
C VAL A 129 8.75 -5.68 -25.63
N MET A 130 9.19 -4.87 -24.67
CA MET A 130 9.57 -3.49 -24.92
C MET A 130 10.72 -3.03 -24.01
N LYS A 131 11.60 -2.19 -24.56
CA LYS A 131 12.41 -1.26 -23.80
C LYS A 131 11.61 0.03 -23.71
N GLY A 132 10.99 0.31 -22.57
CA GLY A 132 10.37 1.62 -22.36
C GLY A 132 11.46 2.67 -22.23
N ASP A 133 11.33 3.78 -22.95
CA ASP A 133 11.87 5.06 -22.48
C ASP A 133 11.14 5.37 -21.15
N ALA A 134 11.89 5.74 -20.10
CA ALA A 134 11.52 5.73 -18.67
C ALA A 134 11.82 4.43 -17.88
N GLU A 135 12.77 3.63 -18.36
CA GLU A 135 13.46 2.55 -17.62
C GLU A 135 12.60 1.38 -17.07
N ARG A 136 11.27 1.38 -17.17
CA ARG A 136 10.43 0.20 -16.90
C ARG A 136 10.45 -0.75 -18.10
N TRP A 137 10.62 -2.05 -17.85
CA TRP A 137 10.56 -3.06 -18.91
C TRP A 137 9.27 -3.87 -18.84
N LEU A 138 8.71 -4.13 -20.01
CA LEU A 138 7.51 -4.93 -20.20
C LEU A 138 7.91 -6.35 -20.60
N LEU A 139 7.48 -7.33 -19.83
CA LEU A 139 7.85 -8.73 -20.00
C LEU A 139 6.60 -9.59 -20.27
N LEU A 140 6.81 -10.69 -21.00
CA LEU A 140 5.81 -11.71 -21.30
C LEU A 140 6.45 -13.08 -21.09
N ASP A 141 5.81 -13.95 -20.29
CA ASP A 141 6.29 -15.32 -20.12
C ASP A 141 5.79 -16.19 -21.29
N ASN A 142 6.68 -16.45 -22.23
CA ASN A 142 6.41 -17.28 -23.40
C ASN A 142 5.94 -18.69 -23.02
N SER A 143 6.49 -19.26 -21.94
CA SER A 143 6.15 -20.61 -21.49
C SER A 143 4.72 -20.71 -20.95
N SER A 144 4.18 -19.60 -20.45
CA SER A 144 2.84 -19.51 -19.88
C SER A 144 1.72 -19.35 -20.91
N VAL A 145 2.05 -19.02 -22.17
CA VAL A 145 1.04 -18.79 -23.21
C VAL A 145 0.34 -20.11 -23.52
N ARG A 146 -0.95 -20.17 -23.19
CA ARG A 146 -1.79 -21.35 -23.35
C ARG A 146 -3.13 -20.98 -23.94
N LYS A 147 -3.46 -21.59 -25.07
CA LYS A 147 -4.78 -21.45 -25.70
C LYS A 147 -5.72 -22.51 -25.15
N SER A 148 -6.88 -22.08 -24.64
CA SER A 148 -7.98 -22.93 -24.20
C SER A 148 -9.26 -22.46 -24.90
N GLY A 149 -9.67 -23.20 -25.92
CA GLY A 149 -10.80 -22.79 -26.77
C GLY A 149 -10.56 -21.43 -27.45
N LYS A 150 -11.44 -20.46 -27.17
CA LYS A 150 -11.36 -19.08 -27.67
C LYS A 150 -10.43 -18.18 -26.85
N GLN A 151 -10.00 -18.65 -25.68
CA GLN A 151 -9.26 -17.87 -24.73
C GLN A 151 -7.77 -18.19 -24.78
N VAL A 152 -6.94 -17.17 -24.52
CA VAL A 152 -5.49 -17.30 -24.35
C VAL A 152 -5.12 -16.82 -22.95
N GLN A 153 -4.57 -17.70 -22.13
CA GLN A 153 -4.04 -17.38 -20.80
C GLN A 153 -2.52 -17.19 -20.87
N PHE A 154 -1.99 -16.22 -20.14
CA PHE A 154 -0.56 -15.94 -20.06
C PHE A 154 -0.22 -15.10 -18.81
N TRP A 155 1.07 -15.04 -18.48
CA TRP A 155 1.64 -14.12 -17.51
C TRP A 155 2.41 -13.01 -18.22
N MET A 156 2.19 -11.77 -17.77
CA MET A 156 3.03 -10.62 -18.11
C MET A 156 3.68 -10.05 -16.86
N ALA A 157 4.72 -9.24 -17.02
CA ALA A 157 5.33 -8.54 -15.91
C ALA A 157 5.78 -7.13 -16.25
N TYR A 158 5.78 -6.27 -15.23
CA TYR A 158 6.46 -4.99 -15.21
C TYR A 158 7.72 -5.12 -14.38
N ASP A 159 8.88 -4.94 -15.01
CA ASP A 159 10.14 -4.84 -14.28
C ASP A 159 10.46 -3.36 -14.01
N GLU A 160 10.51 -2.99 -12.74
CA GLU A 160 10.70 -1.61 -12.30
C GLU A 160 12.19 -1.23 -12.28
N PRO A 161 12.55 0.03 -12.61
CA PRO A 161 13.95 0.47 -12.61
C PRO A 161 14.63 0.49 -11.25
N GLN A 162 13.83 0.65 -10.21
CA GLN A 162 14.25 0.70 -8.84
C GLN A 162 13.29 -0.09 -7.96
N THR A 163 13.70 -0.37 -6.73
CA THR A 163 12.80 -0.94 -5.73
C THR A 163 11.76 0.11 -5.35
N ARG A 164 10.48 -0.26 -5.39
CA ARG A 164 9.32 0.59 -5.06
C ARG A 164 8.57 0.01 -3.86
N LEU A 165 7.76 0.83 -3.19
CA LEU A 165 6.85 0.37 -2.14
C LEU A 165 5.43 0.22 -2.67
N ASN A 166 4.79 -0.90 -2.34
CA ASN A 166 3.37 -1.08 -2.58
C ASN A 166 2.57 -0.08 -1.72
N PRO A 167 1.72 0.79 -2.32
CA PRO A 167 0.95 1.79 -1.56
C PRO A 167 0.04 1.23 -0.46
N LEU A 168 -0.40 -0.03 -0.59
CA LEU A 168 -1.36 -0.66 0.31
C LEU A 168 -0.71 -1.46 1.44
N SER A 169 0.54 -1.88 1.31
CA SER A 169 1.19 -2.77 2.28
C SER A 169 2.60 -2.35 2.68
N ASN A 170 3.17 -1.34 2.01
CA ASN A 170 4.58 -0.97 2.08
C ASN A 170 5.52 -2.15 1.82
N SER A 171 5.04 -3.18 1.11
CA SER A 171 5.90 -4.26 0.67
C SER A 171 6.85 -3.75 -0.42
N PRO A 172 8.16 -4.01 -0.30
CA PRO A 172 9.11 -3.67 -1.34
C PRO A 172 8.88 -4.58 -2.55
N PHE A 173 8.89 -4.00 -3.73
CA PHE A 173 8.81 -4.76 -4.98
C PHE A 173 9.70 -4.14 -6.05
N THR A 174 10.19 -5.00 -6.92
CA THR A 174 10.96 -4.63 -8.10
C THR A 174 10.31 -5.13 -9.39
N GLN A 175 9.35 -6.04 -9.27
CA GLN A 175 8.59 -6.56 -10.39
C GLN A 175 7.14 -6.79 -9.98
N THR A 176 6.21 -6.51 -10.89
CA THR A 176 4.80 -6.90 -10.77
C THR A 176 4.50 -7.93 -11.84
N ARG A 177 3.96 -9.08 -11.47
CA ARG A 177 3.55 -10.16 -12.38
C ARG A 177 2.03 -10.28 -12.38
N GLU A 178 1.45 -10.36 -13.56
CA GLU A 178 0.01 -10.39 -13.74
C GLU A 178 -0.40 -11.53 -14.66
N GLN A 179 -1.41 -12.30 -14.25
CA GLN A 179 -1.99 -13.35 -15.06
C GLN A 179 -3.26 -12.85 -15.72
N TYR A 180 -3.35 -13.03 -17.04
CA TYR A 180 -4.48 -12.62 -17.83
C TYR A 180 -5.08 -13.78 -18.60
N THR A 181 -6.36 -13.63 -18.92
CA THR A 181 -7.03 -14.35 -20.00
C THR A 181 -7.54 -13.34 -21.03
N LEU A 182 -7.28 -13.60 -22.31
CA LEU A 182 -7.77 -12.82 -23.45
C LEU A 182 -8.75 -13.62 -24.28
N ASP A 183 -9.86 -12.99 -24.68
CA ASP A 183 -10.63 -13.38 -25.86
C ASP A 183 -10.28 -12.41 -26.99
N CYS A 184 -9.35 -12.83 -27.85
CA CYS A 184 -8.82 -12.00 -28.93
C CYS A 184 -9.86 -11.65 -29.99
N ALA A 185 -10.87 -12.50 -30.20
CA ALA A 185 -11.93 -12.24 -31.15
C ALA A 185 -12.94 -11.23 -30.59
N ALA A 186 -13.32 -11.39 -29.32
CA ALA A 186 -14.22 -10.46 -28.63
C ALA A 186 -13.52 -9.18 -28.13
N ARG A 187 -12.19 -9.08 -28.26
CA ARG A 187 -11.38 -7.95 -27.78
C ARG A 187 -11.56 -7.70 -26.28
N ASN A 188 -11.68 -8.79 -25.51
CA ASN A 188 -11.89 -8.75 -24.06
C ASN A 188 -10.69 -9.31 -23.30
N VAL A 189 -10.43 -8.73 -22.13
CA VAL A 189 -9.36 -9.12 -21.22
C VAL A 189 -9.91 -9.30 -19.80
N THR A 190 -9.39 -10.30 -19.09
CA THR A 190 -9.72 -10.60 -17.70
C THR A 190 -8.43 -10.75 -16.90
N LEU A 191 -8.25 -9.92 -15.87
CA LEU A 191 -7.17 -10.10 -14.88
C LEU A 191 -7.56 -11.21 -13.91
N LEU A 192 -6.64 -12.15 -13.67
CA LEU A 192 -6.87 -13.29 -12.79
C LEU A 192 -6.07 -13.20 -11.49
N ALA A 193 -4.82 -12.72 -11.58
CA ALA A 193 -3.90 -12.66 -10.46
C ALA A 193 -2.87 -11.55 -10.66
N ARG A 194 -2.42 -10.96 -9.55
CA ARG A 194 -1.30 -10.02 -9.50
C ARG A 194 -0.39 -10.37 -8.32
N TYR A 195 0.91 -10.47 -8.59
CA TYR A 195 1.95 -10.64 -7.58
C TYR A 195 2.97 -9.52 -7.64
N TYR A 196 3.42 -9.07 -6.47
CA TYR A 196 4.56 -8.15 -6.30
C TYR A 196 5.75 -8.96 -5.81
N LEU A 197 6.90 -8.80 -6.47
CA LEU A 197 8.10 -9.57 -6.21
C LEU A 197 9.26 -8.65 -5.84
N ASN A 198 10.06 -9.03 -4.84
CA ASN A 198 11.29 -8.30 -4.47
C ASN A 198 12.43 -8.53 -5.48
N ALA A 199 13.62 -8.02 -5.18
CA ALA A 199 14.82 -8.16 -6.03
C ALA A 199 15.31 -9.62 -6.19
N ASN A 200 14.88 -10.52 -5.31
CA ASN A 200 15.20 -11.96 -5.35
C ASN A 200 14.11 -12.79 -6.06
N ASN A 201 13.14 -12.13 -6.72
CA ASN A 201 11.94 -12.76 -7.30
C ASN A 201 11.08 -13.51 -6.28
N GLU A 202 11.11 -13.11 -5.01
CA GLU A 202 10.23 -13.66 -3.96
C GLU A 202 8.97 -12.81 -3.86
N VAL A 203 7.80 -13.45 -3.75
CA VAL A 203 6.53 -12.74 -3.57
C VAL A 203 6.53 -12.00 -2.23
N THR A 204 6.23 -10.70 -2.28
CA THR A 204 6.09 -9.84 -1.09
C THR A 204 4.64 -9.43 -0.83
N ASP A 205 3.81 -9.36 -1.87
CA ASP A 205 2.36 -9.12 -1.77
C ASP A 205 1.67 -9.59 -3.06
N GLY A 206 0.35 -9.59 -3.08
CA GLY A 206 -0.42 -9.94 -4.26
C GLY A 206 -1.93 -10.00 -4.03
N LYS A 207 -2.67 -10.19 -5.12
CA LYS A 207 -4.12 -10.34 -5.12
C LYS A 207 -4.53 -11.37 -6.16
N ILE A 208 -5.36 -12.31 -5.75
CA ILE A 208 -6.07 -13.21 -6.65
C ILE A 208 -7.49 -12.70 -6.81
N GLU A 209 -7.95 -12.56 -8.05
CA GLU A 209 -9.31 -12.12 -8.35
C GLU A 209 -10.26 -13.30 -8.16
N MET A 210 -11.02 -13.30 -7.06
CA MET A 210 -12.01 -14.35 -6.77
C MET A 210 -13.17 -14.35 -7.76
N PHE A 211 -13.55 -13.16 -8.24
CA PHE A 211 -14.61 -12.95 -9.22
C PHE A 211 -14.05 -12.12 -10.37
N PRO A 212 -13.23 -12.73 -11.25
CA PRO A 212 -12.54 -12.01 -12.28
C PRO A 212 -13.54 -11.55 -13.36
N GLU A 213 -13.53 -10.26 -13.66
CA GLU A 213 -14.46 -9.63 -14.63
C GLU A 213 -13.76 -9.37 -15.96
N ALA A 214 -14.45 -9.70 -17.06
CA ALA A 214 -13.99 -9.34 -18.40
C ALA A 214 -14.24 -7.86 -18.69
N LYS A 215 -13.24 -7.19 -19.24
CA LYS A 215 -13.28 -5.79 -19.67
C LYS A 215 -12.85 -5.68 -21.13
N ALA A 216 -13.29 -4.63 -21.81
CA ALA A 216 -12.79 -4.32 -23.14
C ALA A 216 -11.28 -4.06 -23.08
N MET A 217 -10.52 -4.63 -24.01
CA MET A 217 -9.07 -4.42 -24.10
C MET A 217 -8.71 -2.94 -24.17
N THR A 218 -9.55 -2.10 -24.79
CA THR A 218 -9.36 -0.65 -24.90
C THR A 218 -9.38 0.11 -23.57
N SER A 219 -9.82 -0.52 -22.48
CA SER A 219 -9.74 0.05 -21.13
C SER A 219 -8.38 -0.14 -20.45
N ALA A 220 -7.53 -1.00 -21.03
CA ALA A 220 -6.19 -1.26 -20.53
C ALA A 220 -5.26 -0.07 -20.83
N ASP A 221 -4.20 0.08 -20.04
CA ASP A 221 -3.19 1.10 -20.32
C ASP A 221 -2.39 0.77 -21.59
N GLN A 222 -1.62 1.75 -22.07
CA GLN A 222 -0.87 1.62 -23.32
C GLN A 222 0.18 0.50 -23.30
N ASP A 223 0.74 0.15 -22.14
CA ASP A 223 1.74 -0.91 -22.05
C ASP A 223 1.07 -2.28 -22.04
N GLN A 224 -0.02 -2.45 -21.29
CA GLN A 224 -0.85 -3.65 -21.32
C GLN A 224 -1.34 -3.95 -22.73
N LEU A 225 -1.88 -2.94 -23.41
CA LEU A 225 -2.38 -3.06 -24.78
C LEU A 225 -1.32 -3.65 -25.71
N LYS A 226 -0.05 -3.23 -25.61
CA LYS A 226 1.03 -3.76 -26.45
C LYS A 226 1.26 -5.26 -26.23
N VAL A 227 1.24 -5.73 -24.98
CA VAL A 227 1.34 -7.18 -24.70
C VAL A 227 0.14 -7.91 -25.26
N PHE A 228 -1.06 -7.36 -25.06
CA PHE A 228 -2.29 -8.04 -25.48
C PHE A 228 -2.38 -8.15 -27.00
N GLU A 229 -2.01 -7.10 -27.74
CA GLU A 229 -1.93 -7.15 -29.21
C GLU A 229 -0.88 -8.17 -29.68
N LEU A 230 0.28 -8.25 -29.01
CA LEU A 230 1.29 -9.25 -29.35
C LEU A 230 0.76 -10.68 -29.16
N VAL A 231 0.09 -10.95 -28.04
CA VAL A 231 -0.50 -12.27 -27.74
C VAL A 231 -1.60 -12.62 -28.74
N CYS A 232 -2.44 -11.66 -29.13
CA CYS A 232 -3.55 -11.91 -30.04
C CYS A 232 -3.14 -12.04 -31.51
N ASN A 233 -2.19 -11.22 -31.98
CA ASN A 233 -1.89 -11.11 -33.40
C ASN A 233 -0.66 -11.92 -33.84
N ALA A 234 0.30 -12.15 -32.94
CA ALA A 234 1.58 -12.75 -33.29
C ALA A 234 2.16 -13.68 -32.21
N PRO A 235 1.39 -14.65 -31.68
CA PRO A 235 1.84 -15.49 -30.56
C PRO A 235 3.10 -16.31 -30.88
N THR A 236 3.31 -16.69 -32.15
CA THR A 236 4.50 -17.43 -32.59
C THR A 236 5.77 -16.59 -32.55
N THR A 237 5.66 -15.27 -32.59
CA THR A 237 6.83 -14.35 -32.56
C THR A 237 7.38 -14.12 -31.16
N ILE A 238 6.61 -14.45 -30.12
CA ILE A 238 6.99 -14.22 -28.72
C ILE A 238 8.33 -14.92 -28.39
N ALA A 239 8.52 -16.15 -28.88
CA ALA A 239 9.76 -16.91 -28.66
C ALA A 239 11.02 -16.26 -29.28
N THR A 240 10.85 -15.35 -30.24
CA THR A 240 11.95 -14.63 -30.91
C THR A 240 12.38 -13.36 -30.18
N LEU A 241 11.59 -12.91 -29.20
CA LEU A 241 11.91 -11.73 -28.41
C LEU A 241 13.16 -11.97 -27.55
N PRO A 242 13.90 -10.90 -27.20
CA PRO A 242 15.05 -10.99 -26.31
C PRO A 242 14.66 -11.61 -24.97
N THR A 243 15.49 -12.55 -24.50
CA THR A 243 15.36 -13.10 -23.14
C THR A 243 15.62 -12.00 -22.12
N PHE A 244 14.76 -11.90 -21.12
CA PHE A 244 14.93 -10.99 -20.00
C PHE A 244 16.20 -11.33 -19.23
N LYS A 245 17.02 -10.31 -18.97
CA LYS A 245 18.16 -10.39 -18.04
C LYS A 245 17.84 -9.54 -16.83
N SER A 246 17.82 -10.16 -15.65
CA SER A 246 17.59 -9.43 -14.41
C SER A 246 18.65 -8.33 -14.24
N ARG A 247 18.22 -7.19 -13.69
CA ARG A 247 19.08 -6.07 -13.36
C ARG A 247 19.20 -5.94 -11.85
N THR A 248 20.39 -5.57 -11.39
CA THR A 248 20.61 -5.23 -9.98
C THR A 248 19.90 -3.91 -9.67
N LYS A 249 19.15 -3.89 -8.57
CA LYS A 249 18.42 -2.71 -8.09
C LYS A 249 18.82 -2.44 -6.66
N ALA A 250 18.96 -1.17 -6.30
CA ALA A 250 19.29 -0.79 -4.93
C ALA A 250 18.19 -1.25 -3.97
N PRO A 251 18.54 -1.71 -2.75
CA PRO A 251 17.57 -1.95 -1.69
C PRO A 251 16.77 -0.67 -1.39
N ILE A 252 15.55 -0.84 -0.87
CA ILE A 252 14.76 0.30 -0.43
C ILE A 252 15.40 0.95 0.79
N ALA A 253 15.54 2.27 0.77
CA ALA A 253 15.98 3.00 1.95
C ALA A 253 14.94 2.85 3.08
N ALA A 254 15.40 2.78 4.33
CA ALA A 254 14.51 2.64 5.49
C ALA A 254 13.55 3.84 5.62
N ASP A 255 13.91 4.98 5.04
CA ASP A 255 13.14 6.22 5.00
C ASP A 255 12.30 6.42 3.74
N ALA A 256 12.26 5.44 2.84
CA ALA A 256 11.47 5.53 1.62
C ALA A 256 9.96 5.67 1.90
N LEU A 257 9.29 6.31 0.96
CA LEU A 257 7.84 6.53 0.94
C LEU A 257 7.24 5.92 -0.33
N PRO A 258 5.95 5.56 -0.33
CA PRO A 258 5.28 5.13 -1.56
C PRO A 258 5.34 6.21 -2.64
N ASP A 259 5.43 5.78 -3.89
CA ASP A 259 5.49 6.69 -5.03
C ASP A 259 4.19 7.47 -5.21
N ILE A 260 4.32 8.71 -5.66
CA ILE A 260 3.19 9.58 -5.99
C ILE A 260 2.74 9.30 -7.43
N ASN A 261 1.42 9.27 -7.65
CA ASN A 261 0.86 9.17 -9.00
C ASN A 261 1.31 10.37 -9.87
N PRO A 262 1.92 10.18 -11.05
CA PRO A 262 2.32 11.28 -11.93
C PRO A 262 1.16 12.21 -12.35
N GLY A 263 -0.09 11.72 -12.36
CA GLY A 263 -1.27 12.55 -12.55
C GLY A 263 -1.43 13.63 -11.46
N VAL A 264 -1.11 13.29 -10.20
CA VAL A 264 -1.14 14.23 -9.07
C VAL A 264 -0.09 15.32 -9.25
N LEU A 265 1.13 14.96 -9.66
CA LEU A 265 2.20 15.93 -9.92
C LEU A 265 1.83 16.89 -11.07
N ARG A 266 1.26 16.37 -12.17
CA ARG A 266 0.77 17.20 -13.27
C ARG A 266 -0.33 18.17 -12.83
N SER A 267 -1.28 17.75 -12.00
CA SER A 267 -2.30 18.65 -11.44
C SER A 267 -1.71 19.78 -10.59
N ILE A 268 -0.60 19.51 -9.88
CA ILE A 268 0.13 20.54 -9.11
C ILE A 268 0.86 21.50 -10.05
N GLU A 269 1.53 20.99 -11.08
CA GLU A 269 2.27 21.80 -12.06
C GLU A 269 1.35 22.79 -12.79
N GLN A 270 0.12 22.37 -13.12
CA GLN A 270 -0.90 23.20 -13.77
C GLN A 270 -1.34 24.42 -12.95
N LEU A 271 -1.07 24.46 -11.64
CA LEU A 271 -1.34 25.65 -10.84
C LEU A 271 -0.42 26.82 -11.17
N HIS A 272 0.74 26.56 -11.81
CA HIS A 272 1.75 27.57 -12.14
C HIS A 272 2.13 28.47 -10.96
N MET A 273 2.17 27.88 -9.76
CA MET A 273 2.55 28.57 -8.53
C MET A 273 4.00 29.06 -8.63
N PRO A 274 4.30 30.30 -8.20
CA PRO A 274 5.67 30.80 -8.20
C PRO A 274 6.56 29.96 -7.28
N ALA A 275 7.82 29.81 -7.66
CA ALA A 275 8.83 29.26 -6.76
C ALA A 275 8.95 30.15 -5.50
N PRO A 276 9.17 29.57 -4.30
CA PRO A 276 9.45 30.36 -3.10
C PRO A 276 10.62 31.31 -3.31
N ALA A 277 10.48 32.56 -2.86
CA ALA A 277 11.57 33.53 -2.86
C ALA A 277 12.60 33.22 -1.76
N LYS A 278 12.17 32.52 -0.70
CA LYS A 278 13.01 32.08 0.41
C LYS A 278 12.80 30.61 0.73
N THR A 279 13.86 29.96 1.15
CA THR A 279 13.81 28.58 1.64
C THR A 279 13.41 28.59 3.12
N LEU A 280 12.44 27.76 3.48
CA LEU A 280 12.13 27.42 4.87
C LEU A 280 12.66 26.00 5.11
N THR A 281 13.56 25.85 6.09
CA THR A 281 14.19 24.55 6.45
C THR A 281 13.64 23.97 7.74
N TYR A 282 13.07 24.83 8.59
CA TYR A 282 12.50 24.43 9.86
C TYR A 282 11.34 25.34 10.24
N ILE A 283 10.29 24.74 10.82
CA ILE A 283 9.25 25.46 11.52
C ILE A 283 8.77 24.65 12.73
N GLU A 284 8.69 25.31 13.87
CA GLU A 284 8.13 24.77 15.10
C GLU A 284 6.77 25.43 15.34
N LEU A 285 5.75 24.59 15.52
CA LEU A 285 4.43 25.02 15.96
C LEU A 285 4.21 24.59 17.40
N SER A 286 3.70 25.51 18.22
CA SER A 286 3.26 25.24 19.58
C SER A 286 1.86 25.77 19.81
N GLY A 287 1.14 25.17 20.75
CA GLY A 287 -0.19 25.62 21.08
C GLY A 287 -0.92 24.58 21.89
N THR A 288 -2.18 24.34 21.53
CA THR A 288 -3.09 23.56 22.34
C THR A 288 -3.96 22.68 21.47
N ALA A 289 -4.05 21.41 21.83
CA ALA A 289 -5.08 20.51 21.33
C ALA A 289 -6.17 20.35 22.40
N SER A 290 -7.42 20.19 21.97
CA SER A 290 -8.53 19.97 22.89
C SER A 290 -9.62 19.12 22.28
N HIS A 291 -10.22 18.28 23.11
CA HIS A 291 -11.50 17.62 22.85
C HIS A 291 -12.51 18.12 23.91
N SER A 292 -13.80 17.89 23.71
CA SER A 292 -14.90 18.48 24.50
C SER A 292 -14.76 18.51 26.04
N GLN A 293 -13.91 17.66 26.64
CA GLN A 293 -13.69 17.61 28.09
C GLN A 293 -12.25 17.91 28.55
N GLU A 294 -11.28 18.00 27.65
CA GLU A 294 -9.86 18.08 28.03
C GLU A 294 -9.04 18.85 27.00
N SER A 295 -8.00 19.54 27.49
CA SER A 295 -7.08 20.30 26.68
C SER A 295 -5.65 20.06 27.14
N TRP A 296 -4.74 19.87 26.20
CA TRP A 296 -3.34 19.57 26.47
C TRP A 296 -2.44 20.42 25.56
N PRO A 297 -1.23 20.76 26.02
CA PRO A 297 -0.25 21.44 25.18
C PRO A 297 0.12 20.56 23.98
N GLU A 298 0.23 21.17 22.80
CA GLU A 298 0.67 20.50 21.58
C GLU A 298 1.91 21.21 21.05
N ARG A 299 2.90 20.42 20.61
CA ARG A 299 4.12 20.92 20.00
C ARG A 299 4.51 20.01 18.85
N THR A 300 4.73 20.59 17.68
CA THR A 300 5.18 19.85 16.50
C THR A 300 6.33 20.58 15.82
N GLU A 301 7.44 19.89 15.63
CA GLU A 301 8.57 20.35 14.84
C GLU A 301 8.48 19.81 13.42
N TYR A 302 8.70 20.66 12.43
CA TYR A 302 8.76 20.29 11.02
C TYR A 302 10.14 20.62 10.45
N PHE A 303 10.80 19.59 9.91
CA PHE A 303 12.06 19.70 9.17
C PHE A 303 11.74 19.60 7.68
N LEU A 304 12.11 20.63 6.93
CA LEU A 304 11.67 20.86 5.57
C LEU A 304 12.84 20.74 4.60
N SER A 305 12.61 20.06 3.48
CA SER A 305 13.56 19.95 2.37
C SER A 305 12.81 19.70 1.06
N THR A 306 13.49 19.83 -0.06
CA THR A 306 12.91 19.45 -1.36
C THR A 306 13.15 17.97 -1.61
N ASP A 307 12.11 17.27 -2.05
CA ASP A 307 12.23 15.91 -2.54
C ASP A 307 12.88 15.92 -3.94
N PRO A 308 14.03 15.24 -4.14
CA PRO A 308 14.76 15.33 -5.40
C PRO A 308 14.06 14.62 -6.57
N VAL A 309 13.12 13.71 -6.29
CA VAL A 309 12.40 12.94 -7.33
C VAL A 309 11.20 13.73 -7.85
N THR A 310 10.41 14.31 -6.95
CA THR A 310 9.14 14.96 -7.29
C THR A 310 9.22 16.49 -7.32
N GLY A 311 10.29 17.09 -6.79
CA GLY A 311 10.41 18.53 -6.58
C GLY A 311 9.46 19.10 -5.51
N GLN A 312 8.65 18.25 -4.87
CA GLN A 312 7.69 18.65 -3.85
C GLN A 312 8.36 18.79 -2.47
N LEU A 313 7.61 19.30 -1.49
CA LEU A 313 8.12 19.52 -0.15
C LEU A 313 8.21 18.20 0.62
N ARG A 314 9.41 17.79 0.98
CA ARG A 314 9.66 16.70 1.94
C ARG A 314 9.65 17.27 3.36
N ILE A 315 8.80 16.69 4.20
CA ILE A 315 8.60 17.09 5.59
C ILE A 315 8.88 15.88 6.48
N VAL A 316 9.79 16.02 7.44
CA VAL A 316 9.88 15.14 8.61
C VAL A 316 9.29 15.90 9.78
N HIS A 317 8.29 15.33 10.46
CA HIS A 317 7.66 15.97 11.62
C HIS A 317 7.84 15.13 12.87
N LYS A 318 7.96 15.82 14.01
CA LYS A 318 8.10 15.22 15.34
C LYS A 318 7.20 15.93 16.32
N SER A 319 6.37 15.18 17.02
CA SER A 319 5.69 15.58 18.25
C SER A 319 5.88 14.49 19.31
N GLU A 320 5.37 14.73 20.52
CA GLU A 320 5.49 13.79 21.64
C GLU A 320 4.92 12.40 21.30
N ASN A 321 3.78 12.37 20.62
CA ASN A 321 3.01 11.13 20.38
C ASN A 321 2.93 10.73 18.90
N LEU A 322 3.40 11.58 17.99
CA LEU A 322 3.29 11.34 16.55
C LEU A 322 4.57 11.78 15.84
N ASN A 323 5.21 10.83 15.18
CA ASN A 323 6.34 11.10 14.31
C ASN A 323 6.00 10.67 12.90
N GLY A 324 6.51 11.38 11.91
CA GLY A 324 6.25 10.97 10.55
C GLY A 324 7.09 11.69 9.53
N ARG A 325 6.95 11.20 8.30
CA ARG A 325 7.63 11.73 7.13
C ARG A 325 6.66 11.73 5.97
N GLN A 326 6.74 12.74 5.12
CA GLN A 326 5.81 12.92 4.02
C GLN A 326 6.44 13.71 2.88
N ILE A 327 5.99 13.41 1.67
CA ILE A 327 6.02 14.33 0.53
C ILE A 327 4.68 15.06 0.50
N ASN A 328 4.75 16.38 0.43
CA ASN A 328 3.62 17.27 0.64
C ASN A 328 3.63 18.39 -0.41
N TRP A 329 2.44 18.80 -0.85
CA TRP A 329 2.29 20.02 -1.61
C TRP A 329 2.22 21.23 -0.67
N ARG A 330 3.37 21.90 -0.55
CA ARG A 330 3.54 23.20 0.14
C ARG A 330 3.07 23.25 1.60
N GLY A 331 2.93 22.14 2.29
CA GLY A 331 2.45 22.07 3.68
C GLY A 331 0.93 21.89 3.81
N LEU A 332 0.17 21.94 2.71
CA LEU A 332 -1.30 21.85 2.74
C LEU A 332 -1.82 20.44 2.49
N ILE A 333 -1.28 19.73 1.49
CA ILE A 333 -1.79 18.42 1.06
C ILE A 333 -0.67 17.39 1.14
N ARG A 334 -0.81 16.42 2.04
CA ARG A 334 0.05 15.23 2.04
C ARG A 334 -0.22 14.42 0.76
N LEU A 335 0.82 14.19 -0.03
CA LEU A 335 0.76 13.43 -1.28
C LEU A 335 1.14 11.97 -1.08
N SER A 336 2.16 11.74 -0.25
CA SER A 336 2.60 10.42 0.21
C SER A 336 3.24 10.58 1.58
N GLY A 337 3.03 9.65 2.51
CA GLY A 337 3.67 9.74 3.82
C GLY A 337 3.38 8.59 4.74
N THR A 338 4.20 8.50 5.78
CA THR A 338 4.04 7.55 6.89
C THR A 338 4.00 8.31 8.21
N GLU A 339 3.08 7.92 9.08
CA GLU A 339 2.97 8.39 10.46
C GLU A 339 3.07 7.21 11.41
N GLN A 340 3.74 7.42 12.54
CA GLN A 340 3.93 6.45 13.58
C GLN A 340 3.61 7.08 14.93
N ALA A 341 2.69 6.44 15.65
CA ALA A 341 2.44 6.65 17.07
C ALA A 341 2.77 5.35 17.84
N THR A 342 2.60 5.36 19.16
CA THR A 342 2.95 4.24 20.05
C THR A 342 2.38 2.88 19.61
N HIS A 343 1.16 2.87 19.04
CA HIS A 343 0.46 1.65 18.65
C HIS A 343 -0.07 1.66 17.21
N SER A 344 0.08 2.78 16.51
CA SER A 344 -0.41 2.93 15.14
C SER A 344 0.71 3.30 14.19
N GLU A 345 0.66 2.70 13.02
CA GLU A 345 1.46 3.10 11.88
C GLU A 345 0.50 3.26 10.71
N ASN A 346 0.51 4.46 10.13
CA ASN A 346 -0.37 4.86 9.05
C ASN A 346 0.46 5.22 7.84
N THR A 347 0.01 4.80 6.66
CA THR A 347 0.56 5.22 5.37
C THR A 347 -0.53 5.84 4.54
N GLU A 348 -0.27 7.02 4.00
CA GLU A 348 -1.20 7.77 3.17
C GLU A 348 -0.59 7.99 1.80
N VAL A 349 -1.36 7.75 0.74
CA VAL A 349 -0.97 8.01 -0.64
C VAL A 349 -2.15 8.61 -1.39
N VAL A 350 -1.91 9.70 -2.10
CA VAL A 350 -2.92 10.36 -2.96
C VAL A 350 -2.80 9.81 -4.38
N ASP A 351 -3.91 9.26 -4.87
CA ASP A 351 -4.02 8.67 -6.21
C ASP A 351 -4.51 9.69 -7.24
N SER A 352 -5.37 10.63 -6.84
CA SER A 352 -5.87 11.69 -7.70
C SER A 352 -5.99 13.01 -6.94
N LEU A 353 -5.70 14.10 -7.65
CA LEU A 353 -5.75 15.45 -7.12
C LEU A 353 -6.21 16.41 -8.22
N SER A 354 -7.13 17.30 -7.88
CA SER A 354 -7.58 18.38 -8.75
C SER A 354 -7.78 19.65 -7.94
N PHE A 355 -7.66 20.79 -8.60
CA PHE A 355 -7.75 22.10 -7.99
C PHE A 355 -8.80 22.96 -8.70
N ARG A 356 -9.39 23.90 -7.97
CA ARG A 356 -10.29 24.94 -8.48
C ARG A 356 -9.97 26.29 -7.85
N GLY A 357 -10.25 27.36 -8.57
CA GLY A 357 -9.94 28.73 -8.14
C GLY A 357 -8.51 29.17 -8.45
N ASP A 358 -8.23 30.45 -8.17
CA ASP A 358 -6.94 31.08 -8.45
C ASP A 358 -5.93 30.83 -7.33
N TRP A 359 -5.38 29.62 -7.29
CA TRP A 359 -4.32 29.26 -6.34
C TRP A 359 -3.04 30.06 -6.59
N GLN A 360 -2.79 30.54 -7.81
CA GLN A 360 -1.57 31.27 -8.15
C GLN A 360 -1.51 32.62 -7.42
N ARG A 361 -2.62 33.35 -7.36
CA ARG A 361 -2.68 34.69 -6.75
C ARG A 361 -3.30 34.68 -5.36
N MET A 362 -4.23 33.77 -5.09
CA MET A 362 -5.01 33.70 -3.85
C MET A 362 -5.49 35.10 -3.40
N PRO A 363 -6.33 35.78 -4.20
CA PRO A 363 -6.84 37.10 -3.85
C PRO A 363 -7.72 37.01 -2.60
N VAL A 364 -7.67 38.02 -1.73
CA VAL A 364 -8.55 38.12 -0.55
C VAL A 364 -10.02 38.09 -1.00
N GLY A 365 -10.85 37.32 -0.29
CA GLY A 365 -12.23 36.99 -0.66
C GLY A 365 -12.37 35.91 -1.73
N GLY A 366 -11.27 35.45 -2.33
CA GLY A 366 -11.25 34.43 -3.36
C GLY A 366 -11.67 33.06 -2.83
N GLN A 367 -12.43 32.33 -3.67
CA GLN A 367 -12.81 30.94 -3.43
C GLN A 367 -11.82 30.01 -4.12
N LEU A 368 -11.24 29.12 -3.34
CA LEU A 368 -10.32 28.08 -3.76
C LEU A 368 -10.92 26.72 -3.42
N GLY A 369 -10.38 25.67 -4.00
CA GLY A 369 -10.70 24.33 -3.55
C GLY A 369 -9.82 23.28 -4.19
N PHE A 370 -9.89 22.09 -3.61
CA PHE A 370 -9.22 20.92 -4.15
C PHE A 370 -10.02 19.66 -3.84
N THR A 371 -9.96 18.69 -4.74
CA THR A 371 -10.49 17.35 -4.51
C THR A 371 -9.34 16.37 -4.56
N ARG A 372 -9.21 15.58 -3.49
CA ARG A 372 -8.19 14.52 -3.38
C ARG A 372 -8.85 13.17 -3.18
N GLN A 373 -8.28 12.15 -3.77
CA GLN A 373 -8.65 10.76 -3.56
C GLN A 373 -7.37 9.95 -3.32
N GLY A 374 -7.42 8.98 -2.41
CA GLY A 374 -6.24 8.18 -2.11
C GLY A 374 -6.55 7.04 -1.16
N SER A 375 -5.52 6.51 -0.53
CA SER A 375 -5.65 5.45 0.47
C SER A 375 -4.93 5.83 1.75
N LEU A 376 -5.58 5.56 2.89
CA LEU A 376 -4.96 5.52 4.21
C LEU A 376 -4.92 4.06 4.65
N THR A 377 -3.72 3.49 4.74
CA THR A 377 -3.49 2.15 5.26
C THR A 377 -3.00 2.26 6.70
N SER A 378 -3.70 1.59 7.62
CA SER A 378 -3.33 1.50 9.02
C SER A 378 -3.16 0.05 9.45
N ASN A 379 -2.18 -0.22 10.31
CA ASN A 379 -2.07 -1.51 11.01
C ASN A 379 -3.32 -1.84 11.86
N LEU A 380 -4.05 -0.83 12.33
CA LEU A 380 -5.21 -1.00 13.21
C LEU A 380 -6.52 -1.22 12.45
N ILE A 381 -6.80 -0.41 11.42
CA ILE A 381 -8.11 -0.40 10.73
C ILE A 381 -8.06 -0.92 9.28
N GLY A 382 -6.89 -1.33 8.79
CA GLY A 382 -6.71 -1.72 7.39
C GLY A 382 -6.69 -0.51 6.46
N THR A 383 -7.07 -0.71 5.20
CA THR A 383 -7.07 0.37 4.19
C THR A 383 -8.44 1.02 4.08
N VAL A 384 -8.48 2.35 4.25
CA VAL A 384 -9.68 3.19 4.12
C VAL A 384 -9.38 4.42 3.23
N GLY A 385 -10.38 5.28 3.03
CA GLY A 385 -10.17 6.62 2.45
C GLY A 385 -10.21 6.72 0.92
N LYS A 386 -10.64 5.64 0.23
CA LYS A 386 -10.72 5.55 -1.24
C LYS A 386 -11.74 6.49 -1.89
N GLU A 387 -12.66 7.05 -1.11
CA GLU A 387 -13.64 8.00 -1.62
C GLU A 387 -13.01 9.38 -1.83
N PRO A 388 -13.37 10.10 -2.91
CA PRO A 388 -12.94 11.48 -3.12
C PRO A 388 -13.37 12.39 -1.96
N LYS A 389 -12.46 13.25 -1.51
CA LYS A 389 -12.71 14.30 -0.52
C LYS A 389 -12.49 15.67 -1.15
N THR A 390 -13.55 16.48 -1.15
CA THR A 390 -13.52 17.84 -1.68
C THR A 390 -13.39 18.83 -0.54
N PHE A 391 -12.51 19.81 -0.70
CA PHE A 391 -12.26 20.88 0.24
C PHE A 391 -12.51 22.23 -0.42
N ASP A 392 -13.27 23.06 0.28
CA ASP A 392 -13.62 24.41 -0.14
C ASP A 392 -12.93 25.39 0.78
N CYS A 393 -12.16 26.32 0.20
CA CYS A 393 -11.34 27.26 0.94
C CYS A 393 -11.68 28.70 0.55
N THR A 394 -11.69 29.60 1.53
CA THR A 394 -11.79 31.05 1.32
C THR A 394 -10.49 31.71 1.77
N VAL A 395 -10.00 32.68 1.00
CA VAL A 395 -8.88 33.54 1.43
C VAL A 395 -9.44 34.68 2.26
N ASP A 396 -9.24 34.64 3.57
CA ASP A 396 -9.94 35.53 4.50
C ASP A 396 -9.28 36.91 4.58
N SER A 397 -7.94 36.93 4.63
CA SER A 397 -7.18 38.16 4.78
C SER A 397 -5.73 38.00 4.33
N GLU A 398 -5.04 39.13 4.19
CA GLU A 398 -3.60 39.19 3.95
C GLU A 398 -2.98 40.23 4.88
N GLY A 399 -1.82 39.90 5.45
CA GLY A 399 -1.08 40.82 6.31
C GLY A 399 0.40 40.46 6.42
N PRO A 400 1.20 41.27 7.13
CA PRO A 400 2.63 41.02 7.27
C PRO A 400 2.90 39.72 8.04
N ALA A 401 3.72 38.82 7.48
CA ALA A 401 4.06 37.53 8.11
C ALA A 401 4.77 37.70 9.47
N LYS A 402 5.49 38.81 9.65
CA LYS A 402 6.13 39.20 10.92
C LYS A 402 5.16 39.32 12.11
N ARG A 403 3.85 39.45 11.85
CA ARG A 403 2.81 39.42 12.90
C ARG A 403 2.59 38.01 13.46
N LEU A 404 2.88 36.98 12.67
CA LEU A 404 2.80 35.58 13.09
C LEU A 404 4.06 35.16 13.85
N ASN A 405 5.24 35.56 13.37
CA ASN A 405 6.51 35.41 14.07
C ASN A 405 7.51 36.46 13.55
N PRO A 406 8.26 37.17 14.42
CA PRO A 406 9.18 38.24 13.98
C PRO A 406 10.27 37.80 12.99
N ALA A 407 10.63 36.52 12.95
CA ALA A 407 11.63 35.98 12.03
C ALA A 407 11.10 35.71 10.61
N LEU A 408 9.77 35.80 10.40
CA LEU A 408 9.14 35.64 9.08
C LEU A 408 9.14 36.95 8.29
N SER A 409 9.44 36.86 7.00
CA SER A 409 9.34 37.98 6.05
C SER A 409 8.14 37.90 5.11
N GLY A 410 7.89 39.01 4.42
CA GLY A 410 6.84 39.10 3.41
C GLY A 410 5.44 39.14 4.02
N ASN A 411 4.47 38.64 3.24
CA ASN A 411 3.07 38.57 3.63
C ASN A 411 2.67 37.14 3.99
N ALA A 412 1.64 37.03 4.82
CA ALA A 412 0.91 35.81 5.09
C ALA A 412 -0.55 36.01 4.69
N LYS A 413 -1.13 35.02 4.01
CA LYS A 413 -2.56 34.96 3.70
C LYS A 413 -3.23 33.99 4.66
N ALA A 414 -4.34 34.39 5.28
CA ALA A 414 -5.17 33.51 6.09
C ALA A 414 -6.19 32.81 5.18
N LEU A 415 -6.39 31.51 5.38
CA LEU A 415 -7.37 30.72 4.64
C LEU A 415 -8.22 29.87 5.57
N SER A 416 -9.52 29.84 5.29
CA SER A 416 -10.50 28.99 5.95
C SER A 416 -10.96 27.89 5.01
N CYS A 417 -10.71 26.63 5.36
CA CYS A 417 -11.03 25.47 4.53
C CYS A 417 -12.00 24.50 5.21
N ARG A 418 -12.98 23.96 4.47
CA ARG A 418 -13.96 22.98 4.95
C ARG A 418 -14.03 21.77 4.03
N GLU A 419 -14.07 20.58 4.60
CA GLU A 419 -14.38 19.35 3.85
C GLU A 419 -15.89 19.31 3.53
N GLN A 420 -16.22 19.13 2.26
CA GLN A 420 -17.58 18.88 1.82
C GLN A 420 -17.98 17.44 2.15
N ARG A 421 -19.06 17.26 2.91
CA ARG A 421 -19.62 15.95 3.21
C ARG A 421 -21.10 15.90 2.86
N PRO A 422 -21.62 14.75 2.38
CA PRO A 422 -23.06 14.56 2.15
C PRO A 422 -23.89 14.57 3.45
N SER A 423 -23.26 14.43 4.62
CA SER A 423 -23.92 14.38 5.93
C SER A 423 -24.41 15.75 6.40
N SER A 424 -25.49 15.77 7.19
CA SER A 424 -25.97 16.96 7.91
C SER A 424 -25.05 17.41 9.05
N THR A 425 -24.04 16.61 9.41
CA THR A 425 -23.04 17.00 10.42
C THR A 425 -22.07 18.02 9.82
N VAL A 426 -22.07 19.23 10.38
CA VAL A 426 -21.15 20.30 9.99
C VAL A 426 -19.72 19.89 10.32
N VAL A 427 -18.86 19.81 9.31
CA VAL A 427 -17.43 19.59 9.50
C VAL A 427 -16.79 20.90 9.98
N PRO A 428 -15.95 20.87 11.04
CA PRO A 428 -15.24 22.06 11.51
C PRO A 428 -14.44 22.75 10.40
N LEU A 429 -14.40 24.07 10.47
CA LEU A 429 -13.53 24.86 9.62
C LEU A 429 -12.08 24.69 10.08
N LYS A 430 -11.18 24.52 9.13
CA LYS A 430 -9.74 24.47 9.35
C LYS A 430 -9.11 25.77 8.86
N HIS A 431 -8.33 26.41 9.72
CA HIS A 431 -7.68 27.68 9.46
C HIS A 431 -6.21 27.44 9.16
N TYR A 432 -5.74 28.02 8.06
CA TYR A 432 -4.38 27.91 7.58
C TYR A 432 -3.78 29.29 7.37
N TYR A 433 -2.46 29.40 7.48
CA TYR A 433 -1.72 30.53 6.94
C TYR A 433 -0.80 30.08 5.82
N TYR A 434 -0.84 30.81 4.71
CA TYR A 434 0.12 30.69 3.61
C TYR A 434 1.19 31.78 3.73
N LEU A 435 2.43 31.38 3.99
CA LEU A 435 3.60 32.24 4.04
C LEU A 435 4.10 32.50 2.61
N VAL A 436 3.84 33.69 2.06
CA VAL A 436 4.02 33.98 0.62
C VAL A 436 5.47 33.83 0.17
N ASP A 437 6.42 34.44 0.88
CA ASP A 437 7.85 34.39 0.53
C ASP A 437 8.42 32.96 0.53
N TYR A 438 7.89 32.11 1.42
CA TYR A 438 8.35 30.74 1.65
C TYR A 438 7.53 29.71 0.87
N GLY A 439 6.40 30.14 0.32
CA GLY A 439 5.46 29.29 -0.39
C GLY A 439 4.98 28.09 0.42
N PHE A 440 4.73 28.28 1.72
CA PHE A 440 4.42 27.23 2.71
C PHE A 440 3.12 27.53 3.46
N PHE A 441 2.23 26.53 3.55
CA PHE A 441 1.04 26.51 4.38
C PHE A 441 1.32 25.82 5.72
N TYR A 442 0.78 26.34 6.81
CA TYR A 442 0.66 25.60 8.05
C TYR A 442 -0.78 25.63 8.58
N HIS A 443 -1.17 24.56 9.26
CA HIS A 443 -2.46 24.43 9.91
C HIS A 443 -2.41 25.17 11.26
N ALA A 444 -3.13 26.28 11.35
CA ALA A 444 -3.14 27.13 12.53
C ALA A 444 -4.18 26.65 13.53
N SER A 445 -5.42 26.44 13.10
CA SER A 445 -6.46 26.01 14.03
C SER A 445 -7.59 25.23 13.37
N THR A 446 -8.38 24.53 14.18
CA THR A 446 -9.65 23.93 13.77
C THR A 446 -10.74 24.42 14.72
N ASP A 447 -11.89 24.83 14.18
CA ASP A 447 -13.03 25.24 15.00
C ASP A 447 -13.41 24.13 15.99
N LYS A 448 -13.83 24.53 17.20
CA LYS A 448 -14.22 23.58 18.24
C LYS A 448 -15.44 22.76 17.83
N ASN A 449 -15.38 21.46 18.09
CA ASN A 449 -16.51 20.54 18.01
C ASN A 449 -16.27 19.36 18.98
N ASP A 450 -17.09 18.29 18.89
CA ASP A 450 -16.93 17.07 19.70
C ASP A 450 -15.66 16.24 19.36
N SER A 451 -14.92 16.61 18.31
CA SER A 451 -13.66 15.98 17.94
C SER A 451 -12.46 16.81 18.43
N VAL A 452 -11.24 16.36 18.08
CA VAL A 452 -10.03 17.10 18.45
C VAL A 452 -9.93 18.38 17.62
N SER A 453 -9.94 19.51 18.30
CA SER A 453 -9.59 20.83 17.77
C SER A 453 -8.15 21.18 18.14
N ILE A 454 -7.50 22.00 17.32
CA ILE A 454 -6.16 22.50 17.59
C ILE A 454 -6.14 24.02 17.46
N ASP A 455 -5.22 24.66 18.16
CA ASP A 455 -4.86 26.07 18.01
C ASP A 455 -3.35 26.22 18.18
N MET A 456 -2.66 26.55 17.10
CA MET A 456 -1.22 26.45 16.92
C MET A 456 -0.67 27.77 16.36
N HIS A 457 0.45 28.21 16.92
CA HIS A 457 1.19 29.38 16.46
C HIS A 457 2.66 29.03 16.20
N VAL A 458 3.33 29.88 15.42
CA VAL A 458 4.72 29.68 15.03
C VAL A 458 5.64 30.09 16.18
N GLN A 459 6.27 29.10 16.80
CA GLN A 459 7.22 29.32 17.89
C GLN A 459 8.60 29.72 17.36
N SER A 460 9.08 29.02 16.32
CA SER A 460 10.43 29.18 15.77
C SER A 460 10.47 28.81 14.29
N VAL A 461 11.35 29.45 13.52
CA VAL A 461 11.55 29.23 12.07
C VAL A 461 13.01 29.38 11.68
N LYS A 462 13.46 28.64 10.65
CA LYS A 462 14.79 28.79 10.04
C LYS A 462 14.77 28.70 8.53
#